data_AF-A0A6S7BCF8-F1
#
_entry.id   AF-A0A6S7BCF8-F1
#
_cell.length_a   1.000
_cell.length_b   1.000
_cell.length_c   1.000
_cell.angle_alpha   90.00
_cell.angle_beta   90.00
_cell.angle_gamma   90.00
#
_symmetry.space_group_name_H-M   'P 1'
#
loop_
_entity.id
_entity.type
_entity.pdbx_description
1 polymer ?
#
loop_
_entity_poly.entity_id
_entity_poly.type
_entity_poly.pdbx_seq_one_letter_code
_entity_poly.pdbx_strand_id
1 'polypeptide(L)' 'MIARIGRPVVKLVPIAAPAGKRLGIAQGGEVPDTIDAHSAEIAGRFAGGSQS' A
#
# COMPACT_ATOMS: atom_id res chain seq x y z
N MET A 1 -17.67 16.52 0.69
CA MET A 1 -17.09 16.94 -0.60
C MET A 1 -15.67 17.39 -0.35
N ILE A 2 -14.67 16.80 -1.00
CA ILE A 2 -13.27 17.25 -0.89
C ILE A 2 -13.01 18.16 -2.09
N ALA A 3 -12.64 19.40 -1.81
CA ALA A 3 -12.38 20.44 -2.82
C ALA A 3 -11.07 21.14 -2.52
N ARG A 4 -10.35 21.55 -3.57
CA ARG A 4 -9.16 22.41 -3.46
C ARG A 4 -9.51 23.76 -4.06
N ILE A 5 -9.42 24.83 -3.24
CA ILE A 5 -9.73 26.21 -3.65
C ILE A 5 -11.11 26.30 -4.32
N GLY A 6 -12.13 25.76 -3.65
CA GLY A 6 -13.52 25.76 -4.12
C GLY A 6 -13.81 24.83 -5.31
N ARG A 7 -12.79 24.22 -5.95
CA ARG A 7 -12.98 23.30 -7.07
C ARG A 7 -13.09 21.86 -6.58
N PRO A 8 -14.18 21.14 -6.89
CA PRO A 8 -14.29 19.73 -6.52
C PRO A 8 -13.23 18.93 -7.29
N VAL A 9 -12.39 18.21 -6.56
CA VAL A 9 -11.27 17.43 -7.15
C VAL A 9 -11.52 15.93 -7.10
N VAL A 10 -12.53 15.47 -6.34
CA VAL A 10 -12.90 14.06 -6.25
C VAL A 10 -14.40 13.89 -6.09
N LYS A 11 -14.91 12.73 -6.53
CA LYS A 11 -16.28 12.27 -6.29
C LYS A 11 -16.23 11.01 -5.45
N LEU A 12 -17.09 10.94 -4.43
CA LEU A 12 -17.32 9.71 -3.68
C LEU A 12 -18.14 8.77 -4.57
N VAL A 13 -17.59 7.62 -4.90
CA VAL A 13 -18.30 6.56 -5.62
C VAL A 13 -18.72 5.47 -4.63
N PRO A 14 -19.95 4.94 -4.71
CA PRO A 14 -20.35 3.80 -3.90
C PRO A 14 -19.45 2.61 -4.19
N ILE A 15 -18.95 1.97 -3.14
CA ILE A 15 -18.31 0.65 -3.24
C ILE A 15 -19.29 -0.40 -2.74
N ALA A 16 -19.31 -1.56 -3.39
CA ALA A 16 -20.08 -2.69 -2.90
C ALA A 16 -19.56 -3.12 -1.52
N ALA A 17 -20.45 -3.60 -0.65
CA ALA A 17 -20.03 -4.22 0.60
C ALA A 17 -19.10 -5.41 0.27
N PRO A 18 -18.04 -5.65 1.07
CA PRO A 18 -17.16 -6.79 0.84
C PRO A 18 -17.96 -8.08 0.76
N ALA A 19 -17.89 -8.77 -0.38
CA ALA A 19 -18.51 -10.08 -0.55
C ALA A 19 -17.61 -11.13 0.12
N GLY A 20 -17.91 -11.49 1.37
CA GLY A 20 -17.20 -12.56 2.07
C GLY A 20 -17.21 -12.45 3.58
N LYS A 21 -17.03 -13.60 4.25
CA LYS A 21 -16.85 -13.67 5.70
C LYS A 21 -15.50 -13.05 6.06
N ARG A 22 -15.50 -12.03 6.91
CA ARG A 22 -14.27 -11.54 7.55
C ARG A 22 -13.66 -12.69 8.34
N LEU A 23 -12.44 -13.08 8.01
CA LEU A 23 -11.74 -14.21 8.65
C LEU A 23 -11.31 -13.91 10.11
N GLY A 24 -11.65 -12.73 10.61
CA GLY A 24 -11.24 -12.25 11.93
C GLY A 24 -9.93 -11.47 11.89
N ILE A 25 -9.40 -11.14 13.06
CA ILE A 25 -8.06 -10.56 13.22
C ILE A 25 -7.07 -11.72 13.12
N ALA A 26 -6.07 -11.60 12.24
CA ALA A 26 -4.98 -12.57 12.21
C ALA A 26 -4.25 -12.53 13.57
N GLN A 27 -4.11 -13.69 14.22
CA GLN A 27 -3.26 -13.81 15.38
C GLN A 27 -1.84 -13.44 14.95
N GLY A 28 -1.22 -12.46 15.61
CA GLY A 28 0.14 -12.02 15.29
C GLY A 28 1.11 -13.21 15.31
N GLY A 29 2.11 -13.16 14.44
CA GLY A 29 3.22 -14.12 14.40
C GLY A 29 4.50 -13.53 14.99
N GLU A 30 5.55 -14.34 15.05
CA GLU A 30 6.89 -13.86 15.38
C GLU A 30 7.37 -12.89 14.30
N VAL A 31 7.64 -11.65 14.68
CA VAL A 31 8.17 -10.62 13.79
C VAL A 31 9.69 -10.69 13.90
N PRO A 32 10.42 -10.94 12.80
CA PRO A 32 11.87 -10.96 12.83
C PRO A 32 12.41 -9.56 13.15
N ASP A 33 13.54 -9.50 13.82
CA ASP A 33 14.21 -8.23 14.18
C ASP A 33 14.57 -7.38 12.95
N THR A 34 14.72 -8.01 11.78
CA THR A 34 14.97 -7.32 10.51
C THR A 34 14.32 -8.03 9.33
N ILE A 35 13.81 -7.23 8.39
CA ILE A 35 13.32 -7.67 7.08
C ILE A 35 14.29 -7.30 5.95
N ASP A 36 15.42 -6.68 6.28
CA ASP A 36 16.31 -6.02 5.33
C ASP A 36 17.44 -6.90 4.79
N ALA A 37 17.43 -8.20 5.10
CA ALA A 37 18.50 -9.14 4.73
C ALA A 37 18.85 -9.12 3.23
N HIS A 38 17.90 -8.77 2.36
CA HIS A 38 18.09 -8.71 0.91
C HIS A 38 17.86 -7.31 0.31
N SER A 39 17.79 -6.25 1.13
CA SER A 39 17.45 -4.90 0.67
C SER A 39 18.43 -4.36 -0.38
N ALA A 40 19.72 -4.69 -0.29
CA ALA A 40 20.74 -4.27 -1.26
C ALA A 40 20.57 -4.93 -2.64
N GLU A 41 20.24 -6.23 -2.67
CA GLU A 41 19.96 -6.96 -3.92
C GLU A 41 18.71 -6.40 -4.61
N ILE A 42 17.65 -6.16 -3.83
CA ILE A 42 16.41 -5.57 -4.29
C ILE A 42 16.69 -4.18 -4.89
N ALA A 43 17.42 -3.32 -4.17
CA ALA A 43 17.80 -1.99 -4.65
C ALA A 43 18.56 -2.04 -5.98
N GLY A 44 19.50 -2.99 -6.15
CA GLY A 44 20.21 -3.20 -7.42
C GLY A 44 19.31 -3.56 -8.59
N ARG A 45 18.22 -4.31 -8.35
CA ARG A 45 17.21 -4.62 -9.39
C ARG A 45 16.37 -3.40 -9.77
N PHE A 46 16.12 -2.49 -8.83
CA PHE A 46 15.34 -1.26 -9.07
C PHE A 46 16.20 -0.10 -9.60
N ALA A 47 17.53 -0.22 -9.62
CA ALA A 47 18.44 0.82 -10.10
C ALA A 47 18.41 1.04 -11.63
N GLY A 48 17.64 0.26 -12.39
CA GLY A 48 17.50 0.36 -13.85
C GLY A 48 16.67 1.55 -14.37
N GLY A 49 16.61 2.68 -13.66
CA GLY A 49 15.69 3.78 -13.98
C GLY A 49 16.14 5.21 -13.67
N SER A 50 17.42 5.46 -13.37
CA SER A 50 17.92 6.83 -13.26
C SER A 50 19.37 6.92 -13.74
N GLN A 51 19.54 6.77 -15.05
CA GLN A 51 20.60 7.43 -15.80
C GLN A 51 19.94 8.26 -16.89
N SER A 52 19.74 9.54 -16.59
CA SER A 52 19.56 10.66 -17.53
C SER A 52 19.86 11.93 -16.76
#